data_AF-A0A6L8W593-F1
#
_entry.id   AF-A0A6L8W593-F1
#
_cell.length_a   1.000
_cell.length_b   1.000
_cell.length_c   1.000
_cell.angle_alpha   90.00
_cell.angle_beta   90.00
_cell.angle_gamma   90.00
#
_symmetry.space_group_name_H-M   'P 1'
#
loop_
_entity.id
_entity.type
_entity.pdbx_description
1 polymer ?
#
loop_
_entity_poly.entity_id
_entity_poly.type
_entity_poly.pdbx_seq_one_letter_code
_entity_poly.pdbx_strand_id
1 'polypeptide(L)'
;MTPEIAVNNSVEELGREEKKSLFVHMRATGKSYSQIADKLGVSKSALSNWNAELEEEVASARAIELDALHEEFFMSKERRINLLGEQLKRINAELFDRKMEDIPTDKLFTLHMQYAMALKEEFIETRPLPENEIQELKKLKS
;
A
#
# COMPACT_ATOMS: atom_id res chain seq x y z
N MET A 1 26.42 -2.20 -7.86
CA MET A 1 26.63 -1.61 -9.20
C MET A 1 25.47 -2.09 -10.06
N THR A 2 24.38 -1.32 -10.05
CA THR A 2 23.15 -1.62 -10.80
C THR A 2 23.40 -1.39 -12.29
N PRO A 3 23.00 -2.31 -13.17
CA PRO A 3 23.03 -2.05 -14.60
C PRO A 3 21.88 -1.11 -14.94
N GLU A 4 22.28 0.13 -15.26
CA GLU A 4 21.49 1.17 -15.89
C GLU A 4 21.16 0.69 -17.32
N ILE A 5 20.03 -0.02 -17.48
CA ILE A 5 19.57 -0.45 -18.80
C ILE A 5 18.78 0.70 -19.42
N ALA A 6 19.29 1.15 -20.56
CA ALA A 6 18.76 2.18 -21.43
C ALA A 6 17.25 2.04 -21.69
N VAL A 7 16.47 3.03 -21.26
CA VAL A 7 15.07 3.23 -21.68
C VAL A 7 14.94 4.67 -22.15
N ASN A 8 15.36 4.96 -23.39
CA ASN A 8 15.10 6.29 -23.96
C ASN A 8 14.84 6.32 -25.46
N ASN A 9 14.46 5.20 -26.10
CA ASN A 9 14.20 5.13 -27.55
C ASN A 9 12.88 4.41 -27.93
N SER A 10 11.85 4.37 -27.08
CA SER A 10 10.64 3.55 -27.36
C SER A 10 9.28 4.23 -27.21
N VAL A 11 9.21 5.54 -26.92
CA VAL A 11 7.92 6.21 -26.64
C VAL A 11 7.28 6.85 -27.89
N GLU A 12 8.09 7.20 -28.89
CA GLU A 12 7.60 7.78 -30.15
C GLU A 12 6.86 6.76 -31.03
N GLU A 13 7.23 5.48 -30.97
CA GLU A 13 6.64 4.39 -31.76
C GLU A 13 5.32 3.85 -31.18
N LEU A 14 4.95 4.26 -29.96
CA LEU A 14 3.76 3.76 -29.28
C LEU A 14 2.47 4.20 -29.98
N GLY A 15 1.56 3.23 -30.11
CA GLY A 15 0.19 3.47 -30.54
C GLY A 15 -0.59 4.36 -29.57
N ARG A 16 -1.69 4.93 -30.03
CA ARG A 16 -2.54 5.83 -29.23
C ARG A 16 -3.02 5.18 -27.93
N GLU A 17 -3.46 3.93 -28.00
CA GLU A 17 -3.97 3.20 -26.83
C GLU A 17 -2.85 2.89 -25.83
N GLU A 18 -1.63 2.58 -26.29
CA GLU A 18 -0.48 2.37 -25.41
C GLU A 18 -0.10 3.68 -24.69
N LYS A 19 -0.14 4.82 -25.39
CA LYS A 19 0.08 6.14 -24.79
C LYS A 19 -0.99 6.49 -23.76
N LYS A 20 -2.26 6.11 -23.97
CA LYS A 20 -3.34 6.25 -22.99
C LYS A 20 -3.11 5.38 -21.76
N SER A 21 -2.73 4.13 -21.93
CA SER A 21 -2.36 3.24 -20.80
C SER A 21 -1.21 3.81 -19.97
N LEU A 22 -0.17 4.34 -20.62
CA LEU A 22 0.93 5.03 -19.94
C LEU A 22 0.47 6.32 -19.25
N PHE A 23 -0.42 7.09 -19.87
CA PHE A 23 -1.03 8.25 -19.23
C PHE A 23 -1.74 7.87 -17.94
N VAL A 24 -2.57 6.82 -17.95
CA VAL A 24 -3.27 6.32 -16.75
C VAL A 24 -2.28 5.98 -15.65
N HIS A 25 -1.26 5.18 -15.95
CA HIS A 25 -0.23 4.80 -14.97
C HIS A 25 0.56 6.01 -14.42
N MET A 26 0.96 6.94 -15.29
CA MET A 26 1.68 8.14 -14.85
C MET A 26 0.80 9.08 -14.01
N ARG A 27 -0.52 9.13 -14.26
CA ARG A 27 -1.47 9.90 -13.44
C ARG A 27 -1.81 9.21 -12.12
N ALA A 28 -1.76 7.88 -12.09
CA ALA A 28 -1.89 7.10 -10.87
C ALA A 28 -0.73 7.36 -9.90
N THR A 29 0.50 7.41 -10.45
CA THR A 29 1.74 7.70 -9.70
C THR A 29 2.01 9.20 -9.48
N GLY A 30 1.02 10.06 -9.72
CA GLY A 30 1.07 11.49 -9.36
C GLY A 30 1.87 12.40 -10.30
N LYS A 31 2.27 11.96 -11.51
CA LYS A 31 2.99 12.81 -12.47
C LYS A 31 2.12 13.95 -13.00
N SER A 32 2.71 15.12 -13.19
CA SER A 32 2.03 16.29 -13.74
C SER A 32 1.78 16.17 -15.25
N TYR A 33 0.79 16.90 -15.78
CA TYR A 33 0.55 16.94 -17.23
C TYR A 33 1.75 17.46 -18.03
N SER A 34 2.57 18.35 -17.47
CA SER A 34 3.81 18.78 -18.14
C SER A 34 4.76 17.60 -18.36
N GLN A 35 5.06 16.86 -17.29
CA GLN A 35 5.97 15.70 -17.36
C GLN A 35 5.44 14.60 -18.29
N ILE A 36 4.12 14.41 -18.35
CA ILE A 36 3.51 13.40 -19.21
C ILE A 36 3.50 13.86 -20.67
N ALA A 37 3.22 15.14 -20.92
CA ALA A 37 3.24 15.72 -22.28
C ALA A 37 4.62 15.59 -22.91
N ASP A 38 5.66 15.95 -22.15
CA ASP A 38 7.05 15.85 -22.57
C ASP A 38 7.44 14.39 -22.84
N LYS A 39 6.97 13.46 -22.01
CA LYS A 39 7.29 12.03 -22.16
C LYS A 39 6.56 11.36 -23.32
N LEU A 40 5.27 11.64 -23.53
CA LEU A 40 4.46 10.97 -24.54
C LEU A 40 4.47 11.67 -25.92
N GLY A 41 5.06 12.87 -25.99
CA GLY A 41 5.07 13.68 -27.21
C GLY A 41 3.69 14.18 -27.61
N VAL A 42 2.84 14.54 -26.63
CA VAL A 42 1.46 14.99 -26.85
C VAL A 42 1.18 16.33 -26.17
N SER A 43 0.19 17.08 -26.64
CA SER A 43 -0.16 18.35 -26.04
C SER A 43 -0.87 18.19 -24.69
N LYS A 44 -0.76 19.19 -23.81
CA LYS A 44 -1.53 19.26 -22.56
C LYS A 44 -3.04 19.24 -22.79
N SER A 45 -3.52 19.80 -23.91
CA SER A 45 -4.94 19.74 -24.28
C SER A 45 -5.39 18.31 -24.59
N ALA A 46 -4.56 17.52 -25.27
CA ALA A 46 -4.85 16.10 -25.51
C ALA A 46 -4.93 15.31 -24.19
N LEU A 47 -4.01 15.57 -23.25
CA LEU A 47 -4.03 14.95 -21.92
C LEU A 47 -5.26 15.34 -21.09
N SER A 48 -5.73 16.59 -21.20
CA SER A 48 -6.96 17.03 -20.52
C SER A 48 -8.18 16.25 -21.04
N ASN A 49 -8.26 16.02 -22.35
CA ASN A 49 -9.32 15.23 -22.96
C ASN A 49 -9.24 13.75 -22.53
N TRP A 50 -8.03 13.17 -22.53
CA TRP A 50 -7.83 11.80 -22.05
C TRP A 50 -8.16 11.66 -20.56
N ASN A 51 -7.90 12.68 -19.74
CA ASN A 51 -8.28 12.64 -18.34
C ASN A 51 -9.80 12.58 -18.14
N ALA A 52 -10.56 13.30 -18.96
CA ALA A 52 -12.02 13.25 -18.91
C ALA A 52 -12.56 11.90 -19.43
N GLU A 53 -11.89 11.32 -20.43
CA GLU A 53 -12.25 10.02 -20.99
C GLU A 53 -11.92 8.85 -20.05
N LEU A 54 -10.77 8.89 -19.38
CA LEU A 54 -10.17 7.79 -18.62
C LEU A 54 -10.21 8.05 -17.10
N GLU A 55 -11.12 8.90 -16.64
CA GLU A 55 -11.17 9.32 -15.23
C GLU A 55 -11.35 8.13 -14.28
N GLU A 56 -12.25 7.20 -14.62
CA GLU A 56 -12.52 6.00 -13.84
C GLU A 56 -11.30 5.08 -13.77
N GLU A 57 -10.59 4.90 -14.88
CA GLU A 57 -9.38 4.08 -14.95
C GLU A 57 -8.23 4.70 -14.15
N VAL A 58 -8.06 6.03 -14.22
CA VAL A 58 -7.10 6.76 -13.38
C VAL A 58 -7.45 6.63 -11.91
N ALA A 59 -8.73 6.73 -11.53
CA ALA A 59 -9.18 6.59 -10.15
C ALA A 59 -8.93 5.17 -9.62
N SER A 60 -9.26 4.15 -10.42
CA SER A 60 -9.01 2.74 -10.09
C SER A 60 -7.51 2.45 -9.94
N ALA A 61 -6.69 2.89 -10.90
CA ALA A 61 -5.24 2.74 -10.83
C ALA A 61 -4.64 3.47 -9.62
N ARG A 62 -5.15 4.66 -9.26
CA ARG A 62 -4.74 5.37 -8.03
C ARG A 62 -5.06 4.59 -6.77
N ALA A 63 -6.22 3.95 -6.69
CA ALA A 63 -6.58 3.13 -5.54
C ALA A 63 -5.59 1.97 -5.38
N ILE A 64 -5.23 1.30 -6.48
CA ILE A 64 -4.25 0.21 -6.48
C ILE A 64 -2.87 0.71 -6.04
N GLU A 65 -2.38 1.83 -6.59
CA GLU A 65 -1.09 2.42 -6.19
C GLU A 65 -1.08 2.84 -4.72
N LEU A 66 -2.21 3.38 -4.22
CA LEU A 66 -2.35 3.76 -2.82
C LEU A 66 -2.36 2.53 -1.91
N ASP A 67 -3.05 1.46 -2.29
CA ASP A 67 -3.06 0.20 -1.56
C ASP A 67 -1.66 -0.44 -1.53
N ALA A 68 -0.91 -0.37 -2.63
CA ALA A 68 0.48 -0.82 -2.68
C ALA A 68 1.37 0.00 -1.73
N LEU A 69 1.19 1.32 -1.70
CA LEU A 69 1.89 2.21 -0.75
C LEU A 69 1.51 1.89 0.70
N HIS A 70 0.24 1.60 0.96
CA HIS A 70 -0.23 1.16 2.27
C HIS A 70 0.45 -0.13 2.72
N GLU A 71 0.61 -1.10 1.82
CA GLU A 71 1.34 -2.34 2.11
C GLU A 71 2.83 -2.09 2.39
N GLU A 72 3.48 -1.21 1.62
CA GLU A 72 4.89 -0.85 1.81
C GLU A 72 5.15 -0.19 3.18
N PHE A 73 4.29 0.76 3.56
CA PHE A 73 4.47 1.56 4.78
C PHE A 73 3.74 1.01 6.00
N PHE A 74 3.44 -0.29 6.01
CA PHE A 74 2.77 -0.97 7.11
C PHE A 74 1.45 -0.29 7.52
N MET A 75 0.68 0.26 6.57
CA MET A 75 -0.61 0.88 6.82
C MET A 75 -1.78 -0.07 6.59
N SER A 76 -1.56 -1.31 6.14
CA SER A 76 -2.58 -2.34 6.26
C SER A 76 -2.62 -2.88 7.70
N LYS A 77 -3.83 -3.27 8.14
CA LYS A 77 -4.05 -3.75 9.51
C LYS A 77 -3.20 -4.97 9.83
N GLU A 78 -3.11 -5.92 8.89
CA GLU A 78 -2.27 -7.11 9.02
C GLU A 78 -0.79 -6.74 9.23
N ARG A 79 -0.26 -5.80 8.42
CA ARG A 79 1.12 -5.32 8.56
C ARG A 79 1.38 -4.66 9.90
N ARG A 80 0.45 -3.81 10.38
CA ARG A 80 0.55 -3.18 11.71
C ARG A 80 0.55 -4.22 12.82
N ILE A 81 -0.37 -5.18 12.78
CA ILE A 81 -0.46 -6.26 13.77
C ILE A 81 0.86 -7.05 13.83
N ASN A 82 1.39 -7.45 12.66
CA ASN A 82 2.64 -8.19 12.59
C ASN A 82 3.82 -7.38 13.14
N LEU A 83 3.96 -6.12 12.73
CA LEU A 83 5.02 -5.24 13.19
C LEU A 83 4.97 -5.03 14.72
N LEU A 84 3.81 -4.63 15.26
CA LEU A 84 3.62 -4.39 16.69
C LEU A 84 3.83 -5.67 17.50
N GLY A 85 3.31 -6.81 17.02
CA GLY A 85 3.48 -8.12 17.65
C GLY A 85 4.95 -8.59 17.69
N GLU A 86 5.71 -8.37 16.62
CA GLU A 86 7.15 -8.68 16.60
C GLU A 86 7.94 -7.81 17.57
N GLN A 87 7.65 -6.51 17.65
CA GLN A 87 8.29 -5.62 18.63
C GLN A 87 7.98 -6.07 20.06
N LEU A 88 6.72 -6.41 20.36
CA LEU A 88 6.34 -6.94 21.67
C LEU A 88 7.05 -8.24 22.01
N LYS A 89 7.18 -9.18 21.07
CA LYS A 89 7.93 -10.42 21.29
C LYS A 89 9.38 -10.16 21.68
N ARG A 90 10.05 -9.21 21.01
CA ARG A 90 11.44 -8.82 21.32
C ARG A 90 11.55 -8.19 22.70
N ILE A 91 10.67 -7.24 23.02
CA ILE A 91 10.64 -6.58 24.33
C ILE A 91 10.37 -7.61 25.44
N ASN A 92 9.45 -8.55 25.23
CA ASN A 92 9.13 -9.60 26.19
C ASN A 92 10.30 -10.56 26.42
N ALA A 93 11.02 -10.95 25.37
CA ALA A 93 12.22 -11.77 25.51
C ALA A 93 13.28 -11.04 26.36
N GLU A 94 13.54 -9.78 26.06
CA GLU A 94 14.50 -8.97 26.82
C GLU A 94 14.06 -8.76 28.29
N LEU A 95 12.75 -8.57 28.54
CA LEU A 95 12.21 -8.49 29.89
C LEU A 95 12.32 -9.81 30.66
N PHE A 96 12.13 -10.96 29.99
CA PHE A 96 12.17 -12.28 30.60
C PHE A 96 13.60 -12.70 31.01
N ASP A 97 14.59 -12.34 30.21
CA ASP A 97 15.99 -12.73 30.44
C ASP A 97 16.68 -11.87 31.54
N ARG A 98 16.06 -10.75 31.94
CA ARG A 98 16.65 -9.82 32.92
C ARG A 98 16.52 -10.35 34.35
N LYS A 99 17.63 -10.28 35.10
CA LYS A 99 17.63 -10.53 36.55
C LYS A 99 16.97 -9.37 37.28
N MET A 100 16.06 -9.70 38.19
CA MET A 100 15.25 -8.73 38.97
C MET A 100 15.99 -8.16 40.19
N GLU A 101 17.30 -8.31 40.27
CA GLU A 101 18.04 -8.12 41.51
C GLU A 101 18.20 -6.64 41.90
N ASP A 102 18.18 -5.66 40.97
CA ASP A 102 18.38 -4.23 41.33
C ASP A 102 18.04 -3.15 40.24
N ILE A 103 17.13 -3.37 39.26
CA ILE A 103 17.03 -2.45 38.09
C ILE A 103 15.63 -1.87 37.77
N PRO A 104 15.52 -0.53 37.64
CA PRO A 104 14.38 0.16 37.01
C PRO A 104 14.35 -0.15 35.52
N THR A 105 13.25 -0.76 35.09
CA THR A 105 13.07 -1.29 33.73
C THR A 105 12.09 -0.40 32.96
N ASP A 106 11.99 0.85 33.40
CA ASP A 106 10.88 1.77 33.14
C ASP A 106 10.72 2.05 31.65
N LYS A 107 11.83 2.22 30.92
CA LYS A 107 11.79 2.47 29.47
C LYS A 107 11.32 1.24 28.70
N LEU A 108 11.74 0.03 29.08
CA LEU A 108 11.27 -1.20 28.43
C LEU A 108 9.80 -1.46 28.75
N PHE A 109 9.37 -1.27 30.00
CA PHE A 109 7.96 -1.39 30.36
C PHE A 109 7.10 -0.30 29.70
N THR A 110 7.63 0.92 29.56
CA THR A 110 6.96 2.00 28.82
C THR A 110 6.75 1.60 27.36
N LEU A 111 7.80 1.12 26.69
CA LEU A 111 7.71 0.64 25.32
C LEU A 111 6.75 -0.56 25.23
N HIS A 112 6.87 -1.55 26.11
CA HIS A 112 5.96 -2.69 26.18
C HIS A 112 4.50 -2.24 26.27
N MET A 113 4.20 -1.31 27.19
CA MET A 113 2.85 -0.77 27.37
C MET A 113 2.36 -0.04 26.12
N GLN A 114 3.19 0.83 25.52
CA GLN A 114 2.84 1.58 24.32
C GLN A 114 2.53 0.65 23.13
N TYR A 115 3.40 -0.33 22.87
CA TYR A 115 3.16 -1.30 21.80
C TYR A 115 1.97 -2.21 22.09
N ALA A 116 1.74 -2.60 23.34
CA ALA A 116 0.59 -3.41 23.73
C ALA A 116 -0.74 -2.65 23.55
N MET A 117 -0.76 -1.36 23.90
CA MET A 117 -1.93 -0.50 23.68
C MET A 117 -2.18 -0.29 22.18
N ALA A 118 -1.15 0.04 21.40
CA ALA A 118 -1.27 0.18 19.95
C ALA A 118 -1.76 -1.13 19.28
N LEU A 119 -1.26 -2.30 19.71
CA LEU A 119 -1.72 -3.58 19.18
C LEU A 119 -3.17 -3.87 19.56
N LYS A 120 -3.58 -3.49 20.76
CA LYS A 120 -4.98 -3.61 21.21
C LYS A 120 -5.92 -2.73 20.37
N GLU A 121 -5.48 -1.55 19.94
CA GLU A 121 -6.26 -0.68 19.05
C GLU A 121 -6.47 -1.32 17.66
N GLU A 122 -5.61 -2.25 17.24
CA GLU A 122 -5.83 -3.00 16.01
C GLU A 122 -6.90 -4.09 16.11
N PHE A 123 -7.31 -4.46 17.31
CA PHE A 123 -8.27 -5.53 17.54
C PHE A 123 -9.64 -5.20 16.92
N ILE A 124 -10.15 -6.14 16.14
CA ILE A 124 -11.52 -6.15 15.64
C ILE A 124 -12.10 -7.52 15.97
N GLU A 125 -13.31 -7.53 16.53
CA GLU A 125 -14.02 -8.78 16.79
C GLU A 125 -14.27 -9.52 15.47
N THR A 126 -13.66 -10.69 15.31
CA THR A 126 -13.87 -11.53 14.14
C THR A 126 -15.19 -12.27 14.30
N ARG A 127 -16.19 -11.92 13.50
CA ARG A 127 -17.43 -12.68 13.40
C ARG A 127 -17.35 -13.61 12.19
N PRO A 128 -17.28 -14.94 12.39
CA PRO A 128 -17.37 -15.86 11.26
C PRO A 128 -18.73 -15.69 10.56
N LEU A 129 -18.71 -15.78 9.23
CA LEU A 129 -19.93 -15.73 8.43
C LEU A 129 -20.87 -16.88 8.84
N PRO A 130 -22.15 -16.62 9.07
CA PRO A 130 -23.11 -17.68 9.38
C PRO A 130 -23.35 -18.55 8.14
N GLU A 131 -23.68 -19.83 8.36
CA GLU A 131 -23.77 -20.86 7.32
C GLU A 131 -24.73 -20.48 6.17
N ASN A 132 -25.82 -19.75 6.46
CA ASN A 132 -26.77 -19.29 5.46
C ASN A 132 -26.13 -18.32 4.45
N GLU A 133 -25.30 -17.37 4.90
CA GLU A 133 -24.61 -16.42 4.03
C GLU A 133 -23.53 -17.11 3.20
N ILE A 134 -22.84 -18.11 3.78
CA ILE A 134 -21.88 -18.95 3.06
C ILE A 134 -22.58 -19.70 1.90
N GLN A 135 -23.78 -20.22 2.13
CA GLN A 135 -24.54 -20.93 1.11
C GLN A 135 -25.03 -19.99 -0.02
N GLU A 136 -25.43 -18.76 0.30
CA GLU A 136 -25.80 -17.77 -0.72
C GLU A 136 -24.61 -17.36 -1.59
N LEU A 137 -23.44 -17.12 -0.98
CA LEU A 137 -22.21 -16.82 -1.73
C LEU A 137 -21.79 -17.97 -2.66
N LYS A 138 -22.01 -19.23 -2.26
CA LYS A 138 -21.75 -20.39 -3.13
C LYS A 138 -22.69 -20.44 -4.34
N LYS A 139 -23.96 -20.04 -4.19
CA LYS A 139 -24.95 -19.98 -5.28
C LYS A 139 -24.69 -18.83 -6.26
N LEU A 140 -24.16 -17.70 -5.79
CA LEU A 140 -23.79 -16.57 -6.65
C LEU A 140 -22.58 -16.87 -7.54
N LYS A 141 -21.75 -17.85 -7.15
CA LYS A 141 -20.55 -18.27 -7.88
C LYS A 141 -20.80 -19.47 -8.81
N SER A 142 -22.00 -20.05 -8.81
CA SER A 142 -22.41 -21.18 -9.66
C SER A 142 -23.25 -20.69 -10.84
#